data_AF-X0PC07-F1
#
_entry.id   AF-X0PC07-F1
#
_cell.length_a   1.000
_cell.length_b   1.000
_cell.length_c   1.000
_cell.angle_alpha   90.00
_cell.angle_beta   90.00
_cell.angle_gamma   90.00
#
_symmetry.space_group_name_H-M   'P 1'
#
loop_
_entity.id
_entity.type
_entity.pdbx_description
1 polymer ?
#
loop_
_entity_poly.entity_id
_entity_poly.type
_entity_poly.pdbx_seq_one_letter_code
_entity_poly.pdbx_strand_id
1 'polypeptide(L)'
;MANDFPKYRIYRQGSLTSEVTSVADIWQEDFVSFLIGCSFSFEAELIAAGIEVRNITEHVNVPMFNTNIPLKSAGNFNGTMVVSMRPIPEAQVPVVVQVTGAMPKVHGAPIQIGDPQAIGIKDLTKPDYGDPVTINQGETPVFWPCGVTPQNVIMQTKPPLVITHAPGHMLVTDVVNATLKY
;
A
#
# COMPACT_ATOMS: atom_id res chain seq x y z
N MET A 1 5.01 20.63 4.43
CA MET A 1 4.86 19.52 3.46
C MET A 1 6.06 19.40 2.53
N ALA A 2 6.62 20.48 2.00
CA ALA A 2 7.70 20.40 0.99
C ALA A 2 9.05 19.84 1.49
N ASN A 3 9.25 19.74 2.81
CA ASN A 3 10.48 19.24 3.45
C ASN A 3 10.21 18.19 4.56
N ASP A 4 8.97 17.74 4.70
CA ASP A 4 8.51 16.98 5.87
C ASP A 4 8.71 15.46 5.70
N PHE A 5 8.99 15.00 4.47
CA PHE A 5 9.27 13.61 4.14
C PHE A 5 10.78 13.40 3.92
N PRO A 6 11.35 12.25 4.32
CA PRO A 6 12.75 11.95 4.06
C PRO A 6 13.13 11.88 2.57
N LYS A 7 12.19 11.48 1.70
CA LYS A 7 12.40 11.39 0.24
C LYS A 7 11.07 11.47 -0.52
N TYR A 8 11.09 12.20 -1.63
CA TYR A 8 9.98 12.40 -2.56
C TYR A 8 10.27 11.74 -3.90
N ARG A 9 9.19 11.44 -4.62
CA ARG A 9 9.18 11.08 -6.05
C ARG A 9 8.41 12.14 -6.82
N ILE A 10 9.00 12.60 -7.92
CA ILE A 10 8.37 13.56 -8.83
C ILE A 10 7.96 12.82 -10.09
N TYR A 11 6.67 12.87 -10.40
CA TYR A 11 6.09 12.32 -11.63
C TYR A 11 5.69 13.46 -12.56
N ARG A 12 6.08 13.37 -13.84
CA ARG A 12 5.62 14.28 -14.89
C ARG A 12 5.04 13.48 -16.04
N GLN A 13 3.83 13.83 -16.46
CA GLN A 13 3.12 13.10 -17.52
C GLN A 13 3.04 11.59 -17.24
N GLY A 14 2.85 11.22 -15.97
CA GLY A 14 2.77 9.84 -15.50
C GLY A 14 4.11 9.08 -15.38
N SER A 15 5.24 9.69 -15.73
CA SER A 15 6.56 9.08 -15.61
C SER A 15 7.33 9.59 -14.41
N LEU A 16 7.98 8.71 -13.65
CA LEU A 16 8.90 9.09 -12.58
C LEU A 16 10.12 9.79 -13.18
N THR A 17 10.34 11.07 -12.86
CA THR A 17 11.43 11.86 -13.41
C THR A 17 12.60 12.05 -12.45
N SER A 18 12.34 12.03 -11.14
CA SER A 18 13.38 12.24 -10.13
C SER A 18 12.94 11.78 -8.74
N GLU A 19 13.93 11.49 -7.90
CA GLU A 19 13.77 11.34 -6.46
C GLU A 19 14.63 12.39 -5.76
N VAL A 20 14.05 13.11 -4.79
CA VAL A 20 14.67 14.26 -4.12
C VAL A 20 14.36 14.24 -2.62
N THR A 21 15.14 14.95 -1.81
CA THR A 21 14.90 15.08 -0.36
C THR A 21 14.09 16.32 0.01
N SER A 22 13.84 17.20 -0.96
CA SER A 22 13.00 18.39 -0.83
C SER A 22 12.32 18.68 -2.15
N VAL A 23 11.10 19.21 -2.09
CA VAL A 23 10.36 19.71 -3.25
C VAL A 23 10.05 21.20 -3.15
N ALA A 24 10.73 21.92 -2.25
CA ALA A 24 10.50 23.35 -2.02
C ALA A 24 10.66 24.17 -3.31
N ASP A 25 11.64 23.83 -4.15
CA ASP A 25 11.94 24.56 -5.40
C ASP A 25 10.87 24.43 -6.49
N ILE A 26 9.98 23.43 -6.38
CA ILE A 26 8.92 23.17 -7.37
C ILE A 26 7.51 23.24 -6.76
N TRP A 27 7.41 23.62 -5.49
CA TRP A 27 6.15 23.72 -4.78
C TRP A 27 5.36 24.94 -5.28
N GLN A 28 4.06 24.77 -5.50
CA GLN A 28 3.18 25.84 -5.99
C GLN A 28 2.08 26.13 -4.97
N GLU A 29 1.57 27.36 -4.95
CA GLU A 29 0.56 27.80 -3.98
C GLU A 29 -0.79 27.08 -4.16
N ASP A 30 -1.08 26.59 -5.36
CA ASP A 30 -2.32 25.90 -5.72
C ASP A 30 -2.25 24.37 -5.51
N PHE A 31 -1.14 23.84 -4.99
CA PHE A 31 -1.02 22.41 -4.71
C PHE A 31 -1.95 21.96 -3.59
N VAL A 32 -2.63 20.83 -3.85
CA VAL A 32 -3.45 20.13 -2.86
C VAL A 32 -2.70 18.89 -2.39
N SER A 33 -2.49 18.78 -1.07
CA SER A 33 -1.81 17.63 -0.46
C SER A 33 -2.82 16.63 0.10
N PHE A 34 -2.60 15.34 -0.18
CA PHE A 34 -3.39 14.24 0.36
C PHE A 34 -2.48 13.35 1.22
N LEU A 35 -2.80 13.23 2.51
CA LEU A 35 -2.15 12.26 3.39
C LEU A 35 -3.03 11.01 3.42
N ILE A 36 -2.48 9.91 2.90
CA ILE A 36 -3.18 8.62 2.76
C ILE A 36 -2.51 7.63 3.71
N GLY A 37 -3.33 6.93 4.51
CA GLY A 37 -2.86 5.95 5.49
C GLY A 37 -2.03 4.82 4.86
N CYS A 38 -1.11 4.25 5.65
CA CYS A 38 -0.17 3.21 5.23
C CYS A 38 -0.30 1.95 6.10
N SER A 39 0.20 0.82 5.58
CA SER A 39 0.04 -0.54 6.10
C SER A 39 0.72 -0.81 7.42
N PHE A 40 1.71 -0.01 7.80
CA PHE A 40 2.41 -0.14 9.07
C PHE A 40 1.46 -0.10 10.29
N SER A 41 0.32 0.58 10.15
CA SER A 41 -0.66 0.71 11.24
C SER A 41 -1.29 -0.61 11.67
N PHE A 42 -1.60 -1.54 10.75
CA PHE A 42 -2.18 -2.83 11.10
C PHE A 42 -1.14 -3.95 11.29
N GLU A 43 0.08 -3.80 10.75
CA GLU A 43 1.17 -4.76 11.01
C GLU A 43 1.48 -4.88 12.50
N ALA A 44 1.51 -3.75 13.22
CA ALA A 44 1.69 -3.75 14.67
C ALA A 44 0.59 -4.55 15.41
N GLU A 45 -0.65 -4.45 14.93
CA GLU A 45 -1.79 -5.18 15.51
C GLU A 45 -1.76 -6.66 15.17
N LEU A 46 -1.33 -7.03 13.96
CA LEU A 46 -1.10 -8.42 13.59
C LEU A 46 -0.02 -9.05 14.49
N ILE A 47 1.11 -8.36 14.66
CA ILE A 47 2.20 -8.83 15.54
C ILE A 47 1.71 -8.95 16.99
N ALA A 48 0.96 -7.97 17.50
CA ALA A 48 0.39 -8.03 18.85
C ALA A 48 -0.61 -9.18 19.03
N ALA A 49 -1.30 -9.59 17.96
CA ALA A 49 -2.18 -10.76 17.93
C ALA A 49 -1.43 -12.09 17.69
N GLY A 50 -0.10 -12.09 17.66
CA GLY A 50 0.72 -13.28 17.45
C GLY A 50 0.71 -13.80 16.00
N ILE A 51 0.40 -12.92 15.04
CA ILE A 51 0.43 -13.21 13.61
C ILE A 51 1.76 -12.71 13.05
N GLU A 52 2.48 -13.60 12.37
CA GLU A 52 3.72 -13.25 11.71
C GLU A 52 3.46 -12.31 10.52
N VAL A 53 4.35 -11.32 10.33
CA VAL A 53 4.38 -10.46 9.15
C VAL A 53 5.63 -10.81 8.34
N ARG A 54 5.47 -11.72 7.36
CA ARG A 54 6.59 -12.36 6.65
C ARG A 54 7.62 -11.38 6.07
N ASN A 55 7.17 -10.28 5.45
CA ASN A 55 8.08 -9.28 4.88
C ASN A 55 8.98 -8.61 5.95
N ILE A 56 8.49 -8.47 7.19
CA ILE A 56 9.29 -7.97 8.30
C ILE A 56 10.32 -9.02 8.73
N THR A 57 9.90 -10.27 8.88
CA THR A 57 10.79 -11.41 9.22
C THR A 57 11.91 -11.58 8.20
N GLU A 58 11.59 -11.44 6.91
CA GLU A 58 12.55 -11.60 5.80
C GLU A 58 13.35 -10.32 5.48
N HIS A 59 13.06 -9.20 6.16
CA HIS A 59 13.71 -7.90 5.94
C HIS A 59 13.58 -7.39 4.49
N VAL A 60 12.41 -7.55 3.91
CA VAL A 60 12.10 -7.11 2.54
C VAL A 60 10.86 -6.22 2.49
N ASN A 61 10.66 -5.50 1.38
CA ASN A 61 9.43 -4.73 1.20
C ASN A 61 8.27 -5.67 0.91
N VAL A 62 7.09 -5.36 1.47
CA VAL A 62 5.88 -6.15 1.24
C VAL A 62 5.58 -6.30 -0.27
N PRO A 63 5.26 -7.52 -0.75
CA PRO A 63 4.91 -7.73 -2.14
C PRO A 63 3.56 -7.07 -2.44
N MET A 64 3.52 -6.34 -3.54
CA MET A 64 2.32 -5.66 -4.01
C MET A 64 2.05 -5.99 -5.47
N PHE A 65 0.77 -6.13 -5.80
CA PHE A 65 0.32 -6.61 -7.09
C PHE A 65 -0.76 -5.72 -7.68
N ASN A 66 -0.69 -5.50 -8.98
CA ASN A 66 -1.77 -4.96 -9.79
C ASN A 66 -2.88 -6.00 -9.90
N THR A 67 -4.11 -5.61 -9.62
CA THR A 67 -5.27 -6.49 -9.76
C THR A 67 -6.07 -6.17 -11.01
N ASN A 68 -7.05 -7.03 -11.33
CA ASN A 68 -8.10 -6.75 -12.30
C ASN A 68 -9.33 -6.04 -11.67
N ILE A 69 -9.29 -5.66 -10.39
CA ILE A 69 -10.40 -5.02 -9.69
C ILE A 69 -10.47 -3.55 -10.10
N PRO A 70 -11.54 -3.09 -10.77
CA PRO A 70 -11.65 -1.71 -11.20
C PRO A 70 -11.90 -0.78 -10.00
N LEU A 71 -11.25 0.38 -10.02
CA LEU A 71 -11.58 1.48 -9.11
C LEU A 71 -12.84 2.19 -9.59
N LYS A 72 -13.58 2.79 -8.64
CA LYS A 72 -14.63 3.74 -8.99
C LYS A 72 -13.97 5.00 -9.60
N SER A 73 -14.28 5.29 -10.86
CA SER A 73 -13.72 6.44 -11.56
C SER A 73 -14.17 7.77 -10.94
N ALA A 74 -13.30 8.78 -11.00
CA ALA A 74 -13.57 10.14 -10.55
C ALA A 74 -12.92 11.15 -11.52
N GLY A 75 -13.74 11.79 -12.35
CA GLY A 75 -13.24 12.65 -13.43
C GLY A 75 -12.29 11.87 -14.35
N ASN A 76 -11.09 12.41 -14.57
CA ASN A 76 -10.07 11.75 -15.41
C ASN A 76 -9.39 10.56 -14.70
N PHE A 77 -9.54 10.43 -13.38
CA PHE A 77 -8.90 9.36 -12.62
C PHE A 77 -9.67 8.05 -12.75
N ASN A 78 -9.00 7.04 -13.29
CA ASN A 78 -9.48 5.68 -13.45
C ASN A 78 -8.29 4.70 -13.38
N GLY A 79 -8.56 3.43 -13.12
CA GLY A 79 -7.54 2.40 -13.04
C GLY A 79 -7.99 1.19 -12.23
N THR A 80 -7.04 0.35 -11.85
CA THR A 80 -7.29 -0.84 -11.04
C THR A 80 -6.64 -0.75 -9.66
N MET A 81 -7.20 -1.47 -8.70
CA MET A 81 -6.68 -1.54 -7.34
C MET A 81 -5.31 -2.23 -7.32
N VAL A 82 -4.39 -1.67 -6.55
CA VAL A 82 -3.14 -2.36 -6.16
C VAL A 82 -3.37 -2.97 -4.78
N VAL A 83 -2.95 -4.20 -4.57
CA VAL A 83 -3.06 -4.89 -3.28
C VAL A 83 -1.68 -5.24 -2.74
N SER A 84 -1.54 -5.27 -1.41
CA SER A 84 -0.39 -5.90 -0.74
C SER A 84 -0.78 -7.30 -0.29
N MET A 85 0.14 -8.26 -0.35
CA MET A 85 -0.10 -9.66 0.04
C MET A 85 0.74 -10.03 1.25
N ARG A 86 0.16 -10.79 2.19
CA ARG A 86 0.90 -11.48 3.25
C ARG A 86 0.47 -12.95 3.31
N PRO A 87 1.41 -13.90 3.42
CA PRO A 87 1.07 -15.29 3.68
C PRO A 87 0.69 -15.45 5.16
N ILE A 88 -0.45 -16.08 5.42
CA ILE A 88 -1.02 -16.26 6.76
C ILE A 88 -1.32 -17.75 6.96
N PRO A 89 -0.91 -18.38 8.06
CA PRO A 89 -1.33 -19.75 8.39
C PRO A 89 -2.86 -19.88 8.33
N GLU A 90 -3.39 -20.91 7.66
CA GLU A 90 -4.84 -21.08 7.42
C GLU A 90 -5.68 -20.90 8.69
N ALA A 91 -5.23 -21.46 9.81
CA ALA A 91 -5.90 -21.39 11.11
C ALA A 91 -5.97 -19.96 11.70
N GLN A 92 -5.09 -19.05 11.28
CA GLN A 92 -5.03 -17.67 11.77
C GLN A 92 -5.79 -16.68 10.87
N VAL A 93 -6.25 -17.09 9.68
CA VAL A 93 -6.99 -16.22 8.76
C VAL A 93 -8.22 -15.56 9.42
N PRO A 94 -9.06 -16.26 10.21
CA PRO A 94 -10.19 -15.62 10.89
C PRO A 94 -9.75 -14.51 11.85
N VAL A 95 -8.64 -14.71 12.58
CA VAL A 95 -8.09 -13.72 13.51
C VAL A 95 -7.59 -12.50 12.75
N VAL A 96 -6.86 -12.71 11.64
CA VAL A 96 -6.39 -11.64 10.75
C VAL A 96 -7.56 -10.77 10.26
N VAL A 97 -8.65 -11.39 9.81
CA VAL A 97 -9.85 -10.68 9.35
C VAL A 97 -10.46 -9.84 10.47
N GLN A 98 -10.59 -10.42 11.68
CA GLN A 98 -11.15 -9.72 12.83
C GLN A 98 -10.28 -8.51 13.25
N VAL A 99 -8.96 -8.71 13.36
CA VAL A 99 -8.00 -7.68 13.80
C VAL A 99 -7.97 -6.52 12.80
N THR A 100 -7.82 -6.83 11.50
CA THR A 100 -7.70 -5.79 10.46
C THR A 100 -9.05 -5.12 10.16
N GLY A 101 -10.16 -5.86 10.24
CA GLY A 101 -11.51 -5.33 10.12
C GLY A 101 -11.89 -4.33 11.23
N ALA A 102 -11.23 -4.38 12.39
CA ALA A 102 -11.42 -3.42 13.47
C ALA A 102 -10.81 -2.03 13.19
N MET A 103 -10.13 -1.85 12.06
CA MET A 103 -9.43 -0.61 11.69
C MET A 103 -9.92 -0.05 10.34
N PRO A 104 -11.21 0.34 10.22
CA PRO A 104 -11.81 0.73 8.94
C PRO A 104 -11.24 2.04 8.36
N LYS A 105 -10.62 2.89 9.18
CA LYS A 105 -10.03 4.17 8.75
C LYS A 105 -8.68 4.02 8.04
N VAL A 106 -8.12 2.80 7.98
CA VAL A 106 -6.85 2.50 7.33
C VAL A 106 -7.05 1.46 6.22
N HIS A 107 -6.59 0.22 6.40
CA HIS A 107 -6.74 -0.85 5.40
C HIS A 107 -8.05 -1.62 5.50
N GLY A 108 -8.65 -1.69 6.70
CA GLY A 108 -9.84 -2.52 6.93
C GLY A 108 -9.59 -4.01 6.71
N ALA A 109 -10.68 -4.75 6.51
CA ALA A 109 -10.63 -6.19 6.26
C ALA A 109 -9.95 -6.52 4.92
N PRO A 110 -9.42 -7.74 4.75
CA PRO A 110 -8.90 -8.20 3.46
C PRO A 110 -9.95 -8.13 2.36
N ILE A 111 -9.53 -7.82 1.14
CA ILE A 111 -10.41 -7.80 -0.04
C ILE A 111 -10.39 -9.12 -0.80
N GLN A 112 -9.36 -9.96 -0.58
CA GLN A 112 -9.27 -11.29 -1.13
C GLN A 112 -8.46 -12.20 -0.20
N ILE A 113 -8.86 -13.47 -0.12
CA ILE A 113 -8.20 -14.53 0.65
C ILE A 113 -8.08 -15.76 -0.23
N GLY A 114 -6.88 -16.35 -0.31
CA GLY A 114 -6.66 -17.57 -1.09
C GLY A 114 -6.40 -17.26 -2.55
N ASP A 115 -7.30 -17.64 -3.44
CA ASP A 115 -7.02 -17.70 -4.88
C ASP A 115 -6.56 -16.35 -5.47
N PRO A 116 -5.27 -16.21 -5.85
CA PRO A 116 -4.75 -14.97 -6.44
C PRO A 116 -5.32 -14.70 -7.83
N GLN A 117 -5.73 -15.74 -8.57
CA GLN A 117 -6.21 -15.58 -9.95
C GLN A 117 -7.58 -14.89 -10.00
N ALA A 118 -8.40 -15.06 -8.97
CA ALA A 118 -9.69 -14.36 -8.86
C ALA A 118 -9.55 -12.84 -8.91
N ILE A 119 -8.40 -12.29 -8.52
CA ILE A 119 -8.07 -10.86 -8.59
C ILE A 119 -7.03 -10.55 -9.67
N GLY A 120 -6.78 -11.48 -10.61
CA GLY A 120 -5.94 -11.28 -11.77
C GLY A 120 -4.44 -11.52 -11.56
N ILE A 121 -4.02 -11.98 -10.38
CA ILE A 121 -2.62 -12.23 -10.06
C ILE A 121 -2.23 -13.64 -10.51
N LYS A 122 -1.30 -13.73 -11.46
CA LYS A 122 -0.91 -15.01 -12.09
C LYS A 122 0.27 -15.71 -11.39
N ASP A 123 1.16 -14.93 -10.77
CA ASP A 123 2.43 -15.42 -10.22
C ASP A 123 2.80 -14.59 -8.98
N LEU A 124 2.66 -15.18 -7.80
CA LEU A 124 2.98 -14.51 -6.53
C LEU A 124 4.49 -14.30 -6.32
N THR A 125 5.34 -14.95 -7.11
CA THR A 125 6.80 -14.77 -7.03
C THR A 125 7.29 -13.52 -7.78
N LYS A 126 6.39 -12.84 -8.51
CA LYS A 126 6.70 -11.66 -9.33
C LYS A 126 5.79 -10.49 -8.95
N PRO A 127 6.02 -9.86 -7.80
CA PRO A 127 5.27 -8.66 -7.44
C PRO A 127 5.54 -7.53 -8.43
N ASP A 128 4.51 -6.72 -8.70
CA ASP A 128 4.64 -5.50 -9.50
C ASP A 128 5.43 -4.41 -8.75
N TYR A 129 5.37 -4.44 -7.41
CA TYR A 129 6.12 -3.56 -6.53
C TYR A 129 6.56 -4.28 -5.26
N GLY A 130 7.70 -3.85 -4.70
CA GLY A 130 8.28 -4.48 -3.53
C GLY A 130 9.01 -5.78 -3.90
N ASP A 131 9.14 -6.67 -2.94
CA ASP A 131 9.96 -7.87 -3.04
C ASP A 131 9.11 -9.13 -2.82
N PRO A 132 9.40 -10.25 -3.50
CA PRO A 132 8.70 -11.51 -3.26
C PRO A 132 9.03 -12.03 -1.84
N VAL A 133 8.09 -12.79 -1.27
CA VAL A 133 8.25 -13.43 0.05
C VAL A 133 8.01 -14.92 -0.03
N THR A 134 8.57 -15.67 0.91
CA THR A 134 8.32 -17.10 1.02
C THR A 134 6.87 -17.35 1.46
N ILE A 135 6.19 -18.27 0.79
CA ILE A 135 4.88 -18.80 1.18
C ILE A 135 5.07 -20.28 1.52
N ASN A 136 4.94 -20.63 2.79
CA ASN A 136 5.13 -22.00 3.27
C ASN A 136 3.87 -22.85 3.04
N GLN A 137 4.05 -24.17 3.13
CA GLN A 137 2.92 -25.09 3.15
C GLN A 137 1.97 -24.79 4.32
N GLY A 138 0.66 -24.73 4.05
CA GLY A 138 -0.36 -24.40 5.04
C GLY A 138 -0.57 -22.90 5.26
N GLU A 139 0.14 -22.04 4.51
CA GLU A 139 -0.11 -20.61 4.47
C GLU A 139 -1.02 -20.25 3.29
N THR A 140 -1.99 -19.37 3.56
CA THR A 140 -2.91 -18.78 2.60
C THR A 140 -2.47 -17.34 2.31
N PRO A 141 -2.32 -16.96 1.03
CA PRO A 141 -2.08 -15.56 0.69
C PRO A 141 -3.34 -14.73 0.96
N VAL A 142 -3.17 -13.63 1.68
CA VAL A 142 -4.24 -12.70 2.04
C VAL A 142 -3.90 -11.31 1.50
N PHE A 143 -4.89 -10.62 0.92
CA PHE A 143 -4.69 -9.40 0.16
C PHE A 143 -5.47 -8.21 0.74
N TRP A 144 -4.80 -7.07 0.85
CA TRP A 144 -5.37 -5.80 1.30
C TRP A 144 -5.16 -4.69 0.27
N PRO A 145 -6.07 -3.70 0.17
CA PRO A 145 -5.85 -2.52 -0.66
C PRO A 145 -4.56 -1.81 -0.25
N CYS A 146 -3.74 -1.41 -1.23
CA CYS A 146 -2.45 -0.78 -0.98
C CYS A 146 -2.48 0.71 -1.32
N GLY A 147 -1.78 1.51 -0.51
CA GLY A 147 -1.56 2.94 -0.71
C GLY A 147 -0.72 3.29 -1.95
N VAL A 148 -0.22 2.29 -2.69
CA VAL A 148 0.41 2.45 -4.01
C VAL A 148 -0.63 2.53 -5.15
N THR A 149 -1.90 2.24 -4.88
CA THR A 149 -3.00 2.38 -5.86
C THR A 149 -3.03 3.75 -6.56
N PRO A 150 -2.87 4.90 -5.87
CA PRO A 150 -2.78 6.20 -6.53
C PRO A 150 -1.60 6.29 -7.52
N GLN A 151 -0.45 5.67 -7.23
CA GLN A 151 0.69 5.67 -8.15
C GLN A 151 0.34 4.95 -9.47
N ASN A 152 -0.34 3.81 -9.40
CA ASN A 152 -0.85 3.12 -10.61
C ASN A 152 -1.79 4.04 -11.41
N VAL A 153 -2.72 4.71 -10.74
CA VAL A 153 -3.67 5.64 -11.38
C VAL A 153 -2.95 6.85 -12.00
N ILE A 154 -1.92 7.40 -11.34
CA ILE A 154 -1.12 8.52 -11.86
C ILE A 154 -0.40 8.12 -13.15
N MET A 155 0.20 6.91 -13.18
CA MET A 155 0.90 6.42 -14.36
C MET A 155 -0.03 6.24 -15.56
N GLN A 156 -1.30 5.87 -15.32
CA GLN A 156 -2.32 5.72 -16.37
C GLN A 156 -2.92 7.07 -16.80
N THR A 157 -3.27 7.93 -15.84
CA THR A 157 -3.94 9.22 -16.08
C THR A 157 -2.98 10.27 -16.64
N LYS A 158 -1.68 10.12 -16.38
CA LYS A 158 -0.60 11.03 -16.84
C LYS A 158 -0.84 12.51 -16.54
N PRO A 159 -1.13 12.89 -15.28
CA PRO A 159 -1.23 14.29 -14.90
C PRO A 159 0.10 15.02 -15.18
N PRO A 160 0.06 16.35 -15.44
CA PRO A 160 1.27 17.11 -15.78
C PRO A 160 2.37 17.04 -14.71
N LEU A 161 1.96 17.04 -13.44
CA LEU A 161 2.86 16.95 -12.29
C LEU A 161 2.14 16.29 -11.11
N VAL A 162 2.78 15.30 -10.48
CA VAL A 162 2.40 14.78 -9.17
C VAL A 162 3.65 14.56 -8.33
N ILE A 163 3.54 14.85 -7.04
CA ILE A 163 4.59 14.62 -6.05
C ILE A 163 4.06 13.60 -5.05
N THR A 164 4.84 12.54 -4.80
CA THR A 164 4.55 11.55 -3.75
C THR A 164 5.76 11.42 -2.83
N HIS A 165 5.61 10.72 -1.70
CA HIS A 165 6.76 10.18 -0.99
C HIS A 165 7.39 9.02 -1.80
N ALA A 166 8.68 8.75 -1.59
CA ALA A 166 9.28 7.51 -2.05
C ALA A 166 8.84 6.36 -1.12
N PRO A 167 8.60 5.13 -1.62
CA PRO A 167 8.29 3.97 -0.77
C PRO A 167 9.29 3.83 0.39
N GLY A 168 8.78 3.53 1.59
CA GLY A 168 9.59 3.45 2.82
C GLY A 168 9.96 4.81 3.47
N HIS A 169 9.64 5.94 2.82
CA HIS A 169 9.99 7.28 3.30
C HIS A 169 8.72 8.10 3.62
N MET A 170 7.83 7.51 4.42
CA MET A 170 6.54 8.11 4.78
C MET A 170 6.70 9.30 5.75
N LEU A 171 5.65 10.12 5.83
CA LEU A 171 5.50 11.12 6.88
C LEU A 171 5.11 10.44 8.19
N VAL A 172 5.84 10.75 9.26
CA VAL A 172 5.45 10.41 10.63
C VAL A 172 4.62 11.57 11.18
N THR A 173 3.42 11.28 11.68
CA THR A 173 2.49 12.28 12.23
C THR A 173 2.38 12.15 13.75
N ASP A 174 1.85 13.18 14.40
CA ASP A 174 1.54 13.14 15.84
C ASP A 174 0.27 12.30 16.17
N VAL A 175 -0.43 11.76 15.16
CA VAL A 175 -1.60 10.90 15.34
C VAL A 175 -1.18 9.50 15.75
N VAL A 176 -1.61 9.05 16.93
CA VAL A 176 -1.31 7.70 17.44
C VAL A 176 -2.26 6.66 16.86
N ASN A 177 -1.74 5.45 16.58
CA ASN A 177 -2.52 4.34 15.99
C ASN A 177 -3.78 4.01 16.80
N ALA A 178 -3.76 4.16 18.12
CA ALA A 178 -4.90 3.90 18.98
C ALA A 178 -6.15 4.73 18.60
N THR A 179 -5.97 5.95 18.07
CA THR A 179 -7.06 6.83 17.62
C THR A 179 -7.62 6.48 16.24
N LEU A 180 -6.97 5.56 15.52
CA LEU A 180 -7.43 5.06 14.22
C LEU A 180 -8.40 3.88 14.36
N LYS A 181 -8.46 3.28 15.56
CA LYS A 181 -9.50 2.32 15.95
C LYS A 181 -10.83 3.07 16.21
N TYR A 182 -11.92 2.32 16.34
CA TYR A 182 -13.25 2.88 16.65
C TYR A 182 -13.23 3.79 17.88
#